data_AF-U1NTF3-F1
#
_entry.id   AF-U1NTF3-F1
#
_cell.length_a   1.000
_cell.length_b   1.000
_cell.length_c   1.000
_cell.angle_alpha   90.00
_cell.angle_beta   90.00
_cell.angle_gamma   90.00
#
_symmetry.space_group_name_H-M   'P 1'
#
loop_
_entity.id
_entity.type
_entity.pdbx_description
1 polymer ?
#
loop_
_entity_poly.entity_id
_entity_poly.type
_entity_poly.pdbx_seq_one_letter_code
_entity_poly.pdbx_strand_id
1 'polypeptide(L)'
;MTECLMNLTHRLLGIAVLIALLVGLNFAVAAVDYRPYPNQDAIISEPAVHDGEQVFVFKEVETVSETSSQAIVLREREPVVDIGTDGVTRAVTYREQVTVDLSDATVSGELNAGSYVQVYGQLRDESRVIDADRVVVDYQDAADYTYMYGTSIFGLLVAVVYFFSHWRINLRAGCFEPRGKQ
;
A
#
# COMPACT_ATOMS: atom_id res chain seq x y z
N MET A 1 -7.90 -6.33 -47.50
CA MET A 1 -6.64 -5.90 -46.83
C MET A 1 -6.79 -4.56 -46.10
N THR A 2 -7.66 -3.67 -46.58
CA THR A 2 -7.90 -2.32 -46.04
C THR A 2 -8.79 -2.23 -44.80
N GLU A 3 -9.71 -3.18 -44.60
CA GLU A 3 -10.64 -3.16 -43.45
C GLU A 3 -9.99 -3.41 -42.09
N CYS A 4 -8.85 -4.12 -42.05
CA CYS A 4 -8.18 -4.49 -40.80
C CYS A 4 -7.38 -3.32 -40.20
N LEU A 5 -6.77 -2.49 -41.06
CA LEU A 5 -5.95 -1.35 -40.63
C LEU A 5 -6.81 -0.20 -40.07
N MET A 6 -7.96 0.09 -40.70
CA MET A 6 -8.89 1.11 -40.23
C MET A 6 -9.52 0.71 -38.89
N ASN A 7 -9.78 -0.58 -38.67
CA ASN A 7 -10.23 -1.10 -37.38
C ASN A 7 -9.17 -0.95 -36.28
N LEU A 8 -7.89 -1.13 -36.60
CA LEU A 8 -6.80 -1.05 -35.63
C LEU A 8 -6.65 0.36 -35.04
N THR A 9 -6.67 1.41 -35.86
CA THR A 9 -6.52 2.79 -35.38
C THR A 9 -7.68 3.22 -34.48
N HIS A 10 -8.92 2.84 -34.83
CA HIS A 10 -10.10 3.12 -34.01
C HIS A 10 -10.11 2.30 -32.72
N ARG A 11 -9.64 1.05 -32.74
CA ARG A 11 -9.46 0.22 -31.54
C ARG A 11 -8.39 0.78 -30.62
N LEU A 12 -7.25 1.19 -31.16
CA LEU A 12 -6.17 1.81 -30.39
C LEU A 12 -6.62 3.14 -29.80
N LEU A 13 -7.37 3.95 -30.56
CA LEU A 13 -7.99 5.18 -30.06
C LEU A 13 -8.98 4.87 -28.93
N GLY A 14 -9.86 3.88 -29.11
CA GLY A 14 -10.81 3.46 -28.08
C GLY A 14 -10.14 2.95 -26.81
N ILE A 15 -9.07 2.14 -26.94
CA ILE A 15 -8.25 1.67 -25.82
C ILE A 15 -7.55 2.85 -25.13
N ALA A 16 -6.95 3.77 -25.90
CA ALA A 16 -6.28 4.95 -25.35
C ALA A 16 -7.26 5.85 -24.59
N VAL A 17 -8.47 6.06 -25.13
CA VAL A 17 -9.55 6.79 -24.45
C VAL A 17 -9.98 6.07 -23.18
N LEU A 18 -10.16 4.74 -23.21
CA LEU A 18 -10.49 3.95 -22.03
C LEU A 18 -9.41 4.03 -20.95
N ILE A 19 -8.14 3.91 -21.32
CA ILE A 19 -7.00 4.06 -20.39
C ILE A 19 -6.99 5.49 -19.82
N ALA A 20 -7.14 6.51 -20.65
CA ALA A 20 -7.15 7.91 -20.20
C ALA A 20 -8.32 8.19 -19.25
N LEU A 21 -9.51 7.65 -19.53
CA LEU A 21 -10.68 7.75 -18.65
C LEU A 21 -10.46 7.00 -17.34
N LEU A 22 -9.89 5.79 -17.38
CA LEU A 22 -9.56 5.02 -16.18
C LEU A 22 -8.51 5.75 -15.33
N VAL A 23 -7.43 6.23 -15.93
CA VAL A 23 -6.40 7.00 -15.23
C VAL A 23 -6.98 8.29 -14.66
N GLY A 24 -7.75 9.04 -15.45
CA GLY A 24 -8.41 10.27 -15.01
C GLY A 24 -9.39 10.05 -13.87
N LEU A 25 -10.19 8.98 -13.92
CA LEU A 25 -11.11 8.60 -12.85
C LEU A 25 -10.34 8.24 -11.57
N ASN A 26 -9.30 7.41 -11.68
CA ASN A 26 -8.46 7.05 -10.52
C ASN A 26 -7.79 8.28 -9.91
N PHE A 27 -7.30 9.21 -10.73
CA PHE A 27 -6.69 10.46 -10.25
C PHE A 27 -7.71 11.36 -9.56
N ALA A 28 -8.90 11.52 -10.14
CA ALA A 28 -9.97 12.32 -9.53
C ALA A 28 -10.43 11.74 -8.18
N VAL A 29 -10.54 10.41 -8.07
CA VAL A 29 -10.88 9.74 -6.81
C VAL A 29 -9.74 9.88 -5.79
N ALA A 30 -8.48 9.70 -6.20
CA ALA A 30 -7.33 9.84 -5.32
C ALA A 30 -7.09 11.28 -4.83
N ALA A 31 -7.53 12.28 -5.60
CA ALA A 31 -7.35 13.70 -5.26
C ALA A 31 -8.35 14.22 -4.23
N VAL A 32 -9.45 13.51 -3.95
CA VAL A 32 -10.39 13.92 -2.90
C VAL A 32 -9.90 13.39 -1.56
N ASP A 33 -9.54 14.30 -0.66
CA ASP A 33 -9.12 13.95 0.70
C ASP A 33 -10.36 13.62 1.56
N TYR A 34 -10.80 12.37 1.47
CA TYR A 34 -11.91 11.82 2.28
C TYR A 34 -11.46 11.32 3.67
N ARG A 35 -10.24 11.65 4.11
CA ARG A 35 -9.69 11.05 5.33
C ARG A 35 -10.50 11.45 6.56
N PRO A 36 -11.06 10.48 7.31
CA PRO A 36 -11.77 10.76 8.55
C PRO A 36 -10.81 10.97 9.74
N TYR A 37 -9.50 10.94 9.49
CA TYR A 37 -8.43 10.98 10.49
C TYR A 37 -7.45 12.12 10.18
N PRO A 38 -6.79 12.69 11.21
CA PRO A 38 -5.76 13.71 11.02
C PRO A 38 -4.62 13.20 10.13
N ASN A 39 -4.03 14.13 9.37
CA ASN A 39 -2.87 13.80 8.55
C ASN A 39 -1.59 13.74 9.41
N GLN A 40 -0.60 12.97 8.95
CA GLN A 40 0.65 12.76 9.67
C GLN A 40 1.43 14.06 9.89
N ASP A 41 1.52 14.93 8.88
CA ASP A 41 2.28 16.19 8.97
C ASP A 41 1.70 17.15 10.03
N ALA A 42 0.37 17.17 10.20
CA ALA A 42 -0.33 17.97 11.19
C ALA A 42 -0.10 17.44 12.62
N ILE A 43 -0.21 16.12 12.79
CA ILE A 43 0.16 15.44 14.05
C ILE A 43 1.62 15.74 14.39
N ILE A 44 2.51 15.74 13.38
CA ILE A 44 3.91 16.07 13.59
C ILE A 44 4.08 17.53 14.00
N SER A 45 3.42 18.47 13.34
CA SER A 45 3.57 19.89 13.63
C SER A 45 3.02 20.29 15.00
N GLU A 46 1.86 19.74 15.40
CA GLU A 46 1.12 20.16 16.59
C GLU A 46 0.57 18.96 17.39
N PRO A 47 1.44 18.08 17.92
CA PRO A 47 1.04 16.77 18.45
C PRO A 47 0.02 16.84 19.60
N ALA A 48 0.19 17.78 20.53
CA ALA A 48 -0.71 17.90 21.68
C ALA A 48 -2.13 18.35 21.29
N VAL A 49 -2.32 18.98 20.12
CA VAL A 49 -3.65 19.39 19.63
C VAL A 49 -4.45 18.20 19.12
N HIS A 50 -3.76 17.14 18.69
CA HIS A 50 -4.36 15.93 18.14
C HIS A 50 -4.60 14.84 19.19
N ASP A 51 -4.22 15.06 20.44
CA ASP A 51 -4.57 14.15 21.53
C ASP A 51 -6.09 14.01 21.68
N GLY A 52 -6.57 12.77 21.82
CA GLY A 52 -7.98 12.40 21.83
C GLY A 52 -8.60 12.20 20.45
N GLU A 53 -7.90 12.54 19.37
CA GLU A 53 -8.37 12.25 18.02
C GLU A 53 -8.20 10.76 17.67
N GLN A 54 -9.18 10.22 16.96
CA GLN A 54 -9.12 8.88 16.41
C GLN A 54 -8.14 8.83 15.24
N VAL A 55 -7.38 7.75 15.14
CA VAL A 55 -6.40 7.50 14.09
C VAL A 55 -6.49 6.09 13.55
N PHE A 56 -6.05 5.95 12.30
CA PHE A 56 -5.79 4.68 11.66
C PHE A 56 -4.34 4.66 11.20
N VAL A 57 -3.58 3.67 11.66
CA VAL A 57 -2.17 3.51 11.31
C VAL A 57 -1.95 2.13 10.71
N PHE A 58 -1.34 2.08 9.52
CA PHE A 58 -0.87 0.83 8.91
C PHE A 58 0.65 0.81 8.88
N LYS A 59 1.27 -0.13 9.61
CA LYS A 59 2.72 -0.14 9.82
C LYS A 59 3.27 -1.51 10.17
N GLU A 60 4.55 -1.70 9.91
CA GLU A 60 5.35 -2.81 10.43
C GLU A 60 5.67 -2.61 11.91
N VAL A 61 5.49 -3.67 12.70
CA VAL A 61 5.86 -3.74 14.11
C VAL A 61 7.38 -3.85 14.23
N GLU A 62 8.05 -2.87 14.86
CA GLU A 62 9.51 -2.94 15.06
C GLU A 62 9.86 -3.86 16.24
N THR A 63 9.21 -3.63 17.38
CA THR A 63 9.38 -4.44 18.59
C THR A 63 8.05 -4.67 19.28
N VAL A 64 7.94 -5.82 19.94
CA VAL A 64 6.84 -6.18 20.86
C VAL A 64 7.46 -6.20 22.25
N SER A 65 6.90 -5.44 23.19
CA SER A 65 7.43 -5.41 24.55
C SER A 65 7.14 -6.71 25.29
N GLU A 66 8.17 -7.30 25.90
CA GLU A 66 8.06 -8.52 26.73
C GLU A 66 7.61 -8.22 28.16
N THR A 67 7.75 -6.97 28.62
CA THR A 67 7.54 -6.57 30.02
C THR A 67 6.23 -5.82 30.24
N SER A 68 5.78 -5.07 29.23
CA SER A 68 4.43 -4.54 29.13
C SER A 68 3.76 -5.34 28.05
N SER A 69 2.87 -6.27 28.41
CA SER A 69 2.25 -7.26 27.51
C SER A 69 1.45 -6.66 26.33
N GLN A 70 1.51 -5.35 26.14
CA GLN A 70 0.53 -4.55 25.43
C GLN A 70 1.17 -3.34 24.73
N ALA A 71 2.48 -3.32 24.45
CA ALA A 71 3.11 -2.21 23.74
C ALA A 71 3.84 -2.67 22.47
N ILE A 72 3.44 -2.14 21.31
CA ILE A 72 4.23 -2.23 20.08
C ILE A 72 4.85 -0.88 19.73
N VAL A 73 6.07 -0.91 19.20
CA VAL A 73 6.78 0.28 18.73
C VAL A 73 6.70 0.34 17.21
N LEU A 74 6.18 1.46 16.71
CA LEU A 74 6.17 1.77 15.29
C LEU A 74 7.26 2.82 15.03
N ARG A 75 8.23 2.50 14.15
CA ARG A 75 9.28 3.44 13.74
C ARG A 75 9.18 3.74 12.26
N GLU A 76 9.17 5.02 11.92
CA GLU A 76 9.36 5.47 10.55
C GLU A 76 10.85 5.58 10.22
N ARG A 77 11.27 4.97 9.11
CA ARG A 77 12.64 5.09 8.59
C ARG A 77 12.57 5.85 7.28
N GLU A 78 12.57 7.17 7.33
CA GLU A 78 12.88 7.97 6.15
C GLU A 78 14.35 8.44 6.21
N PRO A 79 15.22 7.97 5.31
CA PRO A 79 16.56 8.49 5.20
C PRO A 79 16.51 9.89 4.55
N VAL A 80 16.75 10.94 5.34
CA VAL A 80 16.97 12.28 4.78
C VAL A 80 18.42 12.36 4.26
N VAL A 81 18.59 12.81 3.02
CA VAL A 81 19.90 13.15 2.46
C VAL A 81 19.97 14.67 2.41
N ASP A 82 20.80 15.26 3.25
CA ASP A 82 21.05 16.70 3.28
C ASP A 82 22.30 17.02 2.44
N ILE A 83 22.31 18.19 1.81
CA ILE A 83 23.47 18.69 1.07
C ILE A 83 23.89 20.01 1.70
N GLY A 84 24.88 19.91 2.60
CA GLY A 84 25.52 21.05 3.24
C GLY A 84 26.60 21.68 2.37
N THR A 85 27.11 22.85 2.78
CA THR A 85 28.26 23.51 2.14
C THR A 85 29.56 22.72 2.26
N ASP A 86 29.59 21.68 3.08
CA ASP A 86 30.67 20.72 3.31
C ASP A 86 30.49 19.39 2.55
N GLY A 87 29.39 19.20 1.81
CA GLY A 87 29.14 18.05 0.95
C GLY A 87 27.78 17.38 1.18
N VAL A 88 27.62 16.16 0.64
CA VAL A 88 26.43 15.35 0.86
C VAL A 88 26.54 14.68 2.23
N THR A 89 25.70 15.09 3.17
CA THR A 89 25.68 14.57 4.53
C THR A 89 24.44 13.71 4.69
N ARG A 90 24.61 12.40 4.85
CA ARG A 90 23.49 11.50 5.16
C ARG A 90 23.11 11.67 6.62
N ALA A 91 22.19 12.57 6.92
CA ALA A 91 21.63 12.77 8.25
C ALA A 91 20.33 11.96 8.38
N VAL A 92 20.35 10.88 9.15
CA VAL A 92 19.11 10.16 9.50
C VAL A 92 18.45 10.91 10.65
N THR A 93 17.57 11.85 10.33
CA THR A 93 16.72 12.52 11.32
C THR A 93 15.53 11.62 11.62
N TYR A 94 15.41 11.15 12.85
CA TYR A 94 14.28 10.35 13.33
C TYR A 94 13.25 11.28 13.98
N ARG A 95 11.95 10.99 13.83
CA ARG A 95 10.96 11.42 14.81
C ARG A 95 10.32 10.20 15.47
N GLU A 96 10.34 10.28 16.79
CA GLU A 96 9.51 9.67 17.84
C GLU A 96 8.88 8.31 17.54
N GLN A 97 9.48 7.30 18.15
CA GLN A 97 8.85 6.04 18.52
C GLN A 97 7.43 6.28 19.03
N VAL A 98 6.43 5.79 18.30
CA VAL A 98 5.04 5.77 18.75
C VAL A 98 4.79 4.43 19.44
N THR A 99 4.29 4.49 20.67
CA THR A 99 3.91 3.32 21.45
C THR A 99 2.43 3.07 21.24
N VAL A 100 2.05 1.88 20.83
CA VAL A 100 0.63 1.50 20.80
C VAL A 100 0.32 0.74 22.07
N ASP A 101 -0.55 1.29 22.90
CA ASP A 101 -1.09 0.65 24.10
C ASP A 101 -2.24 -0.30 23.70
N LEU A 102 -2.09 -1.57 24.06
CA LEU A 102 -3.01 -2.66 23.74
C LEU A 102 -3.81 -3.10 24.98
N SER A 103 -3.80 -2.31 26.06
CA SER A 103 -4.43 -2.64 27.34
C SER A 103 -5.88 -3.10 27.22
N ASP A 104 -6.65 -2.36 26.43
CA ASP A 104 -8.07 -2.60 26.19
C ASP A 104 -8.37 -3.02 24.72
N ALA A 105 -7.33 -3.29 23.94
CA ALA A 105 -7.44 -3.54 22.51
C ALA A 105 -7.93 -4.95 22.16
N THR A 106 -8.76 -5.06 21.12
CA THR A 106 -8.99 -6.35 20.46
C THR A 106 -7.93 -6.62 19.41
N VAL A 107 -7.14 -7.68 19.57
CA VAL A 107 -6.09 -8.09 18.62
C VAL A 107 -6.52 -9.31 17.82
N SER A 108 -6.43 -9.24 16.49
CA SER A 108 -6.94 -10.31 15.60
C SER A 108 -6.02 -11.53 15.46
N GLY A 109 -4.77 -11.46 15.94
CA GLY A 109 -3.76 -12.50 15.75
C GLY A 109 -2.53 -12.29 16.63
N GLU A 110 -1.49 -13.10 16.41
CA GLU A 110 -0.22 -12.96 17.12
C GLU A 110 0.56 -11.75 16.60
N LEU A 111 1.09 -10.95 17.53
CA LEU A 111 1.94 -9.81 17.22
C LEU A 111 3.40 -10.22 17.33
N ASN A 112 4.11 -10.16 16.22
CA ASN A 112 5.54 -10.42 16.15
C ASN A 112 6.26 -9.20 15.58
N ALA A 113 7.53 -9.04 15.92
CA ALA A 113 8.38 -8.08 15.22
C ALA A 113 8.44 -8.46 13.72
N GLY A 114 8.25 -7.48 12.84
CA GLY A 114 8.15 -7.66 11.39
C GLY A 114 6.72 -7.90 10.87
N SER A 115 5.73 -8.12 11.75
CA SER A 115 4.34 -8.21 11.33
C SER A 115 3.82 -6.84 10.86
N TYR A 116 2.96 -6.83 9.85
CA TYR A 116 2.26 -5.61 9.44
C TYR A 116 0.88 -5.56 10.10
N VAL A 117 0.58 -4.42 10.72
CA VAL A 117 -0.64 -4.23 11.49
C VAL A 117 -1.40 -2.99 11.06
N GLN A 118 -2.72 -3.05 11.22
CA GLN A 118 -3.64 -1.94 11.17
C GLN A 118 -4.10 -1.62 12.58
N VAL A 119 -3.75 -0.45 13.08
CA VAL A 119 -4.09 0.02 14.42
C VAL A 119 -5.19 1.07 14.30
N TYR A 120 -6.27 0.88 15.06
CA TYR A 120 -7.35 1.83 15.24
C TYR A 120 -7.35 2.25 16.70
N GLY A 121 -7.33 3.54 16.99
CA GLY A 121 -7.27 4.03 18.36
C GLY A 121 -7.16 5.54 18.48
N GLN A 122 -6.99 6.03 19.70
CA GLN A 122 -6.90 7.46 20.00
C GLN A 122 -5.47 7.87 20.32
N LEU A 123 -5.06 9.04 19.84
CA LEU A 123 -3.77 9.64 20.21
C LEU A 123 -3.80 10.11 21.66
N ARG A 124 -2.70 9.90 22.38
CA ARG A 124 -2.46 10.41 23.74
C ARG A 124 -0.99 10.78 23.92
N ASP A 125 -0.72 11.49 25.00
CA ASP A 125 0.62 11.80 25.48
C ASP A 125 1.46 12.54 24.43
N GLU A 126 0.90 13.64 23.90
CA GLU A 126 1.50 14.42 22.81
C GLU A 126 1.67 13.56 21.54
N SER A 127 0.64 12.80 21.18
CA SER A 127 0.61 11.90 20.02
C SER A 127 1.73 10.84 20.00
N ARG A 128 2.34 10.53 21.15
CA ARG A 128 3.37 9.50 21.29
C ARG A 128 2.82 8.14 21.67
N VAL A 129 1.58 8.11 22.16
CA VAL A 129 0.87 6.89 22.51
C VAL A 129 -0.40 6.78 21.69
N ILE A 130 -0.68 5.61 21.15
CA ILE A 130 -1.98 5.27 20.57
C ILE A 130 -2.66 4.31 21.53
N ASP A 131 -3.76 4.76 22.14
CA ASP A 131 -4.66 3.90 22.91
C ASP A 131 -5.51 3.10 21.93
N ALA A 132 -5.16 1.83 21.71
CA ALA A 132 -5.75 1.04 20.65
C ALA A 132 -7.12 0.45 21.04
N ASP A 133 -8.11 0.72 20.21
CA ASP A 133 -9.41 0.05 20.27
C ASP A 133 -9.33 -1.34 19.61
N ARG A 134 -8.62 -1.39 18.47
CA ARG A 134 -8.51 -2.60 17.64
C ARG A 134 -7.20 -2.64 16.89
N VAL A 135 -6.57 -3.81 16.91
CA VAL A 135 -5.40 -4.12 16.09
C VAL A 135 -5.67 -5.32 15.20
N VAL A 136 -5.54 -5.12 13.89
CA VAL A 136 -5.66 -6.17 12.90
C VAL A 136 -4.28 -6.50 12.37
N VAL A 137 -3.85 -7.74 12.56
CA VAL A 137 -2.62 -8.27 11.96
C VAL A 137 -2.91 -8.66 10.52
N ASP A 138 -2.27 -7.99 9.57
CA ASP A 138 -2.46 -8.21 8.13
C ASP A 138 -1.50 -9.27 7.60
N TYR A 139 -0.21 -9.13 7.91
CA TYR A 139 0.84 -10.09 7.56
C TYR A 139 1.61 -10.50 8.81
N GLN A 140 1.72 -11.81 9.05
CA GLN A 140 2.42 -12.33 10.22
C GLN A 140 3.91 -12.50 9.95
N ASP A 141 4.28 -12.98 8.76
CA ASP A 141 5.68 -13.24 8.38
C ASP A 141 5.95 -13.12 6.86
N ALA A 142 7.20 -13.43 6.46
CA ALA A 142 7.63 -13.41 5.06
C ALA A 142 6.97 -14.48 4.16
N ALA A 143 6.41 -15.54 4.74
CA ALA A 143 5.73 -16.59 3.98
C ALA A 143 4.37 -16.10 3.47
N ASP A 144 3.66 -15.25 4.23
CA ASP A 144 2.41 -14.63 3.78
C ASP A 144 2.63 -13.78 2.50
N TYR A 145 3.71 -13.00 2.47
CA TYR A 145 4.12 -12.27 1.27
C TYR A 145 4.38 -13.21 0.09
N THR A 146 5.08 -14.33 0.36
CA THR A 146 5.39 -15.33 -0.66
C THR A 146 4.13 -15.97 -1.22
N TYR A 147 3.12 -16.23 -0.37
CA TYR A 147 1.83 -16.75 -0.79
C TYR A 147 1.05 -15.76 -1.67
N MET A 148 0.99 -14.48 -1.26
CA MET A 148 0.29 -13.44 -2.01
C MET A 148 0.90 -13.25 -3.41
N TYR A 149 2.22 -13.06 -3.46
CA TYR A 149 2.92 -12.88 -4.74
C TYR A 149 2.91 -14.17 -5.56
N GLY A 150 3.09 -15.33 -4.92
CA GLY A 150 3.06 -16.64 -5.57
C GLY A 150 1.73 -16.91 -6.26
N THR A 151 0.62 -16.68 -5.56
CA THR A 151 -0.73 -16.86 -6.11
C THR A 151 -1.02 -15.87 -7.23
N SER A 152 -0.59 -14.62 -7.09
CA SER A 152 -0.76 -13.59 -8.12
C SER A 152 0.02 -13.91 -9.40
N ILE A 153 1.29 -14.32 -9.25
CA ILE A 153 2.13 -14.75 -10.37
C ILE A 153 1.52 -16.00 -11.04
N PHE A 154 1.06 -16.96 -10.24
CA PHE A 154 0.43 -18.17 -10.77
C PHE A 154 -0.84 -17.85 -11.56
N GLY A 155 -1.73 -17.01 -11.03
CA GLY A 155 -2.92 -16.55 -11.72
C GLY A 155 -2.60 -15.83 -13.03
N LEU A 156 -1.59 -14.96 -13.03
CA LEU A 156 -1.10 -14.29 -14.24
C LEU A 156 -0.58 -15.31 -15.27
N LEU A 157 0.23 -16.28 -14.84
CA LEU A 157 0.76 -17.31 -15.73
C LEU A 157 -0.35 -18.16 -16.35
N VAL A 158 -1.36 -18.56 -15.57
CA VAL A 158 -2.52 -19.29 -16.08
C VAL A 158 -3.28 -18.46 -17.10
N ALA A 159 -3.54 -17.17 -16.81
CA ALA A 159 -4.21 -16.27 -17.73
C ALA A 159 -3.42 -16.09 -19.05
N VAL A 160 -2.09 -15.92 -18.94
CA VAL A 160 -1.18 -15.80 -20.09
C VAL A 160 -1.21 -17.09 -20.93
N VAL A 161 -1.05 -18.26 -20.31
CA VAL A 161 -1.09 -19.55 -21.01
C VAL A 161 -2.44 -19.77 -21.68
N TYR A 162 -3.55 -19.50 -20.97
CA TYR A 162 -4.90 -19.61 -21.53
C TYR A 162 -5.09 -18.68 -22.73
N PHE A 163 -4.65 -17.42 -22.60
CA PHE A 163 -4.71 -16.43 -23.67
C PHE A 163 -3.93 -16.91 -24.90
N PHE A 164 -2.67 -17.31 -24.74
CA PHE A 164 -1.86 -17.81 -25.86
C PHE A 164 -2.33 -19.15 -26.43
N SER A 165 -3.04 -19.96 -25.63
CA SER A 165 -3.63 -21.22 -26.10
C SER A 165 -4.80 -20.96 -27.04
N HIS A 166 -5.62 -19.96 -26.74
CA HIS A 166 -6.83 -19.63 -27.51
C HIS A 166 -6.63 -18.52 -28.55
N TRP A 167 -5.56 -17.75 -28.46
CA TRP A 167 -5.32 -16.59 -29.32
C TRP A 167 -3.92 -16.61 -29.92
N ARG A 168 -3.84 -16.42 -31.23
CA ARG A 168 -2.60 -16.23 -31.98
C ARG A 168 -2.37 -14.73 -32.13
N ILE A 169 -1.26 -14.24 -31.59
CA ILE A 169 -0.84 -12.85 -31.79
C ILE A 169 -0.26 -12.72 -33.20
N ASN A 170 -0.94 -11.98 -34.07
CA ASN A 170 -0.43 -11.60 -35.38
C ASN A 170 0.18 -10.20 -35.28
N LEU A 171 1.45 -10.13 -34.85
CA LEU A 171 2.20 -8.88 -34.69
C LEU A 171 2.27 -8.05 -35.98
N ARG A 172 2.20 -8.71 -37.14
CA ARG A 172 2.23 -8.05 -38.46
C ARG A 172 0.93 -7.33 -38.79
N ALA A 173 -0.20 -7.80 -38.26
CA ALA A 173 -1.52 -7.22 -38.48
C ALA A 173 -2.05 -6.42 -37.27
N GLY A 174 -1.38 -6.51 -36.11
CA GLY A 174 -1.86 -5.91 -34.86
C GLY A 174 -3.13 -6.59 -34.32
N CYS A 175 -3.39 -7.84 -34.70
CA CYS A 175 -4.64 -8.54 -34.40
C CYS A 175 -4.42 -9.81 -33.55
N PHE A 176 -5.39 -10.10 -32.69
CA PHE A 176 -5.52 -11.38 -32.01
C PHE A 176 -6.50 -12.24 -32.80
N GLU A 177 -6.04 -13.39 -33.30
CA GLU A 177 -6.87 -14.34 -34.03
C GLU A 177 -7.15 -15.55 -33.14
N PRO A 178 -8.40 -15.98 -32.94
CA PRO A 178 -8.68 -17.19 -32.17
C PRO A 178 -8.02 -18.41 -32.85
N ARG A 179 -7.25 -19.18 -32.08
CA ARG A 179 -6.72 -20.48 -32.49
C ARG A 179 -7.89 -21.48 -32.52
N GLY A 180 -8.29 -21.92 -33.70
CA GLY A 180 -9.29 -22.99 -33.86
C GLY A 180 -10.57 -22.65 -34.63
N LYS A 181 -10.52 -21.81 -35.66
CA LYS A 181 -11.48 -21.96 -36.78
C LYS A 181 -10.90 -22.91 -37.81
N GLN A 182 -11.27 -24.18 -37.73
CA GLN A 182 -11.57 -25.01 -38.89
C GLN A 182 -13.09 -25.13 -38.98
#